data_AF-A0A437RMD1-F1
#
_entry.id   AF-A0A437RMD1-F1
#
_cell.length_a   1.000
_cell.length_b   1.000
_cell.length_c   1.000
_cell.angle_alpha   90.00
_cell.angle_beta   90.00
_cell.angle_gamma   90.00
#
_symmetry.space_group_name_H-M   'P 1'
#
loop_
_entity.id
_entity.type
_entity.pdbx_description
1 polymer ?
#
loop_
_entity_poly.entity_id
_entity_poly.type
_entity_poly.pdbx_seq_one_letter_code
_entity_poly.pdbx_strand_id
1 'polypeptide(L)'
;MNAPAGAALACRNCGQALRVLALQGHYGRALEIDLCAPCHLLWFDAIEGAHLAGPSLLRLVGEMAQAQSLPHTPLKPQLGCLRCAGPLHTVHNPSRYGASLQLECTQRHGAWQSFGQFLHQKGLVRPMNSADRHRALQRDGALHCVNCGGGIGQGDTVCSWCGSVPAVVDVARLALALDPEGATRQHAVHRQRGEAGALSCAACGAAQPAEGGWACTSCGATLTVPGLAEAHRQVSALGPALRAHAERPAPHVVQERLARQQPALQRQRDRAREMQKEADRASGRVPPKERDGWFDIEMIGMAVDLLRWLGRLVFRLWH
;
A
#
# COMPACT_ATOMS: atom_id res chain seq x y z
N MET A 1 1.28 -32.11 12.39
CA MET A 1 2.65 -32.47 11.99
C MET A 1 3.18 -31.34 11.13
N ASN A 2 4.04 -30.49 11.68
CA ASN A 2 4.62 -29.35 10.95
C ASN A 2 5.65 -29.90 9.96
N ALA A 3 5.56 -29.51 8.68
CA ALA A 3 6.58 -29.82 7.70
C ALA A 3 7.92 -29.16 8.11
N PRO A 4 9.06 -29.84 7.95
CA PRO A 4 10.35 -29.28 8.30
C PRO A 4 10.66 -28.05 7.43
N ALA A 5 11.17 -26.99 8.06
CA ALA A 5 11.69 -25.82 7.37
C ALA A 5 12.87 -26.24 6.47
N GLY A 6 12.70 -26.15 5.14
CA GLY A 6 13.79 -26.37 4.18
C GLY A 6 13.44 -27.20 2.94
N ALA A 7 12.32 -27.92 2.91
CA ALA A 7 11.86 -28.59 1.68
C ALA A 7 11.04 -27.61 0.83
N ALA A 8 11.49 -27.34 -0.40
CA ALA A 8 10.74 -26.53 -1.36
C ALA A 8 9.35 -27.16 -1.56
N LEU A 9 8.30 -26.41 -1.23
CA LEU A 9 6.93 -26.90 -1.39
C LEU A 9 6.62 -27.07 -2.88
N ALA A 10 5.84 -28.09 -3.20
CA ALA A 10 5.35 -28.35 -4.54
C ALA A 10 3.90 -27.91 -4.70
N CYS A 11 3.58 -27.29 -5.83
CA CYS A 11 2.25 -26.78 -6.11
C CYS A 11 1.27 -27.95 -6.18
N ARG A 12 0.19 -27.88 -5.41
CA ARG A 12 -0.83 -28.93 -5.38
C ARG A 12 -1.70 -28.97 -6.65
N ASN A 13 -1.50 -28.04 -7.59
CA ASN A 13 -2.07 -28.10 -8.92
C ASN A 13 -1.15 -28.85 -9.90
N CYS A 14 0.03 -28.29 -10.20
CA CYS A 14 0.92 -28.76 -11.26
C CYS A 14 2.14 -29.57 -10.79
N GLY A 15 2.41 -29.64 -9.49
CA GLY A 15 3.57 -30.35 -8.92
C GLY A 15 4.90 -29.60 -8.99
N GLN A 16 4.96 -28.43 -9.66
CA GLN A 16 6.18 -27.62 -9.75
C GLN A 16 6.53 -26.99 -8.40
N ALA A 17 7.83 -26.77 -8.16
CA ALA A 17 8.30 -26.07 -6.97
C ALA A 17 7.72 -24.65 -6.90
N LEU A 18 7.28 -24.23 -5.72
CA LEU A 18 6.88 -22.84 -5.51
C LEU A 18 8.10 -21.97 -5.28
N ARG A 19 8.00 -20.72 -5.74
CA ARG A 19 8.97 -19.68 -5.43
C ARG A 19 8.52 -18.93 -4.19
N VAL A 20 9.32 -18.99 -3.13
CA VAL A 20 9.10 -18.24 -1.90
C VAL A 20 9.52 -16.79 -2.12
N LEU A 21 8.58 -15.86 -2.00
CA LEU A 21 8.83 -14.44 -2.08
C LEU A 21 8.99 -13.88 -0.65
N ALA A 22 10.23 -13.66 -0.24
CA ALA A 22 10.52 -12.95 1.01
C ALA A 22 10.16 -11.47 0.85
N LEU A 23 9.16 -11.01 1.58
CA LEU A 23 8.52 -9.72 1.46
C LEU A 23 8.40 -9.05 2.85
N GLN A 24 8.01 -7.79 2.85
CA GLN A 24 7.77 -7.02 4.07
C GLN A 24 6.31 -6.61 4.18
N GLY A 25 5.80 -6.70 5.40
CA GLY A 25 4.50 -6.19 5.79
C GLY A 25 4.59 -4.80 6.37
N HIS A 26 3.44 -4.26 6.75
CA HIS A 26 3.36 -3.02 7.50
C HIS A 26 4.25 -3.11 8.76
N TYR A 27 4.94 -2.01 9.06
CA TYR A 27 5.87 -1.91 10.19
C TYR A 27 7.10 -2.84 10.11
N GLY A 28 7.50 -3.26 8.90
CA GLY A 28 8.73 -4.02 8.69
C GLY A 28 8.66 -5.50 9.06
N ARG A 29 7.46 -6.03 9.35
CA ARG A 29 7.27 -7.45 9.64
C ARG A 29 7.64 -8.30 8.42
N ALA A 30 8.52 -9.27 8.58
CA ALA A 30 8.80 -10.24 7.50
C ALA A 30 7.54 -11.07 7.19
N LEU A 31 7.27 -11.28 5.90
CA LEU A 31 6.24 -12.18 5.41
C LEU A 31 6.76 -12.94 4.20
N GLU A 32 6.25 -14.16 4.01
CA GLU A 32 6.57 -14.97 2.85
C GLU A 32 5.29 -15.15 2.03
N ILE A 33 5.41 -15.18 0.72
CA ILE A 33 4.29 -15.56 -0.16
C ILE A 33 4.83 -16.59 -1.12
N ASP A 34 4.19 -17.75 -1.19
CA ASP A 34 4.58 -18.76 -2.15
C ASP A 34 3.86 -18.53 -3.49
N LEU A 35 4.61 -18.38 -4.57
CA LEU A 35 4.10 -18.16 -5.91
C LEU A 35 4.33 -19.39 -6.78
N CYS A 36 3.28 -19.88 -7.42
CA CYS A 36 3.38 -20.85 -8.51
C CYS A 36 3.18 -20.13 -9.85
N ALA A 37 4.29 -19.95 -10.58
CA ALA A 37 4.28 -19.18 -11.82
C ALA A 37 3.46 -19.85 -12.94
N PRO A 38 3.56 -21.17 -13.19
CA PRO A 38 2.76 -21.81 -14.24
C PRO A 38 1.24 -21.77 -13.99
N CYS A 39 0.82 -21.88 -12.73
CA CYS A 39 -0.61 -21.89 -12.37
C CYS A 39 -1.19 -20.49 -12.14
N HIS A 40 -0.35 -19.46 -12.13
CA HIS A 40 -0.73 -18.09 -11.71
C HIS A 40 -1.45 -18.06 -10.35
N LEU A 41 -0.89 -18.81 -9.40
CA LEU A 41 -1.41 -18.98 -8.05
C LEU A 41 -0.46 -18.38 -7.00
N LEU A 42 -1.06 -17.81 -5.97
CA LEU A 42 -0.43 -17.36 -4.75
C LEU A 42 -0.98 -18.17 -3.58
N TRP A 43 -0.09 -18.66 -2.72
CA TRP A 43 -0.45 -19.17 -1.41
C TRP A 43 -0.11 -18.12 -0.36
N PHE A 44 -1.08 -17.82 0.48
CA PHE A 44 -0.92 -17.00 1.67
C PHE A 44 -1.10 -17.88 2.89
N ASP A 45 -0.14 -17.87 3.81
CA ASP A 45 -0.40 -18.35 5.16
C ASP A 45 -1.29 -17.33 5.89
N ALA A 46 -1.71 -17.67 7.11
CA ALA A 46 -2.88 -17.11 7.82
C ALA A 46 -3.21 -15.61 7.62
N ILE A 47 -2.25 -14.68 7.71
CA ILE A 47 -2.52 -13.23 7.72
C ILE A 47 -1.70 -12.44 6.69
N GLU A 48 -0.86 -13.09 5.90
CA GLU A 48 0.16 -12.42 5.08
C GLU A 48 -0.45 -11.53 3.99
N GLY A 49 -1.57 -11.97 3.42
CA GLY A 49 -2.30 -11.22 2.40
C GLY A 49 -2.80 -9.86 2.90
N ALA A 50 -3.13 -9.73 4.19
CA ALA A 50 -3.63 -8.47 4.75
C ALA A 50 -2.51 -7.46 5.06
N HIS A 51 -1.30 -7.95 5.34
CA HIS A 51 -0.24 -7.12 5.91
C HIS A 51 0.77 -6.56 4.91
N LEU A 52 0.70 -6.88 3.61
CA LEU A 52 1.66 -6.43 2.59
C LEU A 52 1.89 -4.90 2.60
N ALA A 53 3.15 -4.48 2.79
CA ALA A 53 3.54 -3.09 2.63
C ALA A 53 3.61 -2.71 1.13
N GLY A 54 3.55 -1.40 0.87
CA GLY A 54 3.63 -0.82 -0.47
C GLY A 54 4.75 -1.38 -1.36
N PRO A 55 6.02 -1.31 -0.95
CA PRO A 55 7.14 -1.87 -1.73
C PRO A 55 6.97 -3.36 -2.06
N SER A 56 6.44 -4.14 -1.12
CA SER A 56 6.20 -5.57 -1.28
C SER A 56 5.04 -5.87 -2.22
N LEU A 57 3.97 -5.07 -2.16
CA LEU A 57 2.86 -5.15 -3.10
C LEU A 57 3.33 -4.82 -4.52
N LEU A 58 4.16 -3.78 -4.68
CA LEU A 58 4.75 -3.44 -5.98
C LEU A 58 5.57 -4.61 -6.53
N ARG A 59 6.45 -5.19 -5.70
CA ARG A 59 7.25 -6.36 -6.07
C ARG A 59 6.38 -7.54 -6.45
N LEU A 60 5.37 -7.88 -5.64
CA LEU A 60 4.46 -9.00 -5.90
C LEU A 60 3.72 -8.83 -7.23
N VAL A 61 3.20 -7.64 -7.51
CA VAL A 61 2.55 -7.32 -8.80
C VAL A 61 3.53 -7.48 -9.97
N GLY A 62 4.80 -7.09 -9.80
CA GLY A 62 5.86 -7.33 -10.78
C GLY A 62 6.12 -8.82 -11.01
N GLU A 63 6.20 -9.64 -9.95
CA GLU A 63 6.38 -11.09 -10.05
C GLU A 63 5.20 -11.78 -10.75
N MET A 64 3.98 -11.32 -10.48
CA MET A 64 2.75 -11.81 -11.14
C MET A 64 2.77 -11.45 -12.64
N ALA A 65 3.14 -10.22 -12.99
CA ALA A 65 3.24 -9.77 -14.37
C ALA A 65 4.29 -10.58 -15.16
N GLN A 66 5.45 -10.87 -14.55
CA GLN A 66 6.46 -11.73 -15.17
C GLN A 66 5.95 -13.16 -15.35
N ALA A 67 5.26 -13.72 -14.36
CA ALA A 67 4.70 -15.07 -14.46
C ALA A 67 3.65 -15.19 -15.58
N GLN A 68 2.93 -14.13 -15.93
CA GLN A 68 1.97 -14.12 -17.05
C GLN A 68 2.61 -14.22 -18.44
N SER A 69 3.94 -14.07 -18.54
CA SER A 69 4.67 -14.38 -19.78
C SER A 69 4.83 -15.89 -20.02
N LEU A 70 4.56 -16.71 -19.01
CA LEU A 70 4.62 -18.16 -19.08
C LEU A 70 3.24 -18.75 -19.47
N PRO A 71 3.21 -19.90 -20.16
CA PRO A 71 1.97 -20.63 -20.42
C PRO A 71 1.20 -20.94 -19.13
N HIS A 72 -0.09 -20.61 -19.11
CA HIS A 72 -0.96 -20.87 -17.97
C HIS A 72 -1.37 -22.34 -17.90
N THR A 73 -1.20 -22.94 -16.72
CA THR A 73 -1.74 -24.26 -16.36
C THR A 73 -3.10 -24.07 -15.67
N PRO A 74 -4.21 -24.54 -16.28
CA PRO A 74 -5.53 -24.47 -15.64
C PRO A 74 -5.60 -25.18 -14.28
N LEU A 75 -6.51 -24.73 -13.43
CA LEU A 75 -6.70 -25.30 -12.10
C LEU A 75 -7.46 -26.63 -12.17
N LYS A 76 -6.94 -27.65 -11.48
CA LYS A 76 -7.66 -28.90 -11.24
C LYS A 76 -8.90 -28.61 -10.35
N PRO A 77 -10.04 -29.28 -10.59
CA PRO A 77 -11.24 -29.10 -9.77
C PRO A 77 -11.03 -29.38 -8.27
N GLN A 78 -10.06 -30.24 -7.93
CA GLN A 78 -9.77 -30.66 -6.55
C GLN A 78 -8.37 -30.19 -6.13
N LEU A 79 -8.18 -28.87 -6.04
CA LEU A 79 -6.94 -28.31 -5.50
C LEU A 79 -6.85 -28.58 -3.99
N GLY A 80 -5.74 -29.17 -3.55
CA GLY A 80 -5.48 -29.42 -2.13
C GLY A 80 -4.70 -28.30 -1.43
N CYS A 81 -4.78 -28.27 -0.10
CA CYS A 81 -3.97 -27.38 0.74
C CYS A 81 -2.47 -27.59 0.51
N LEU A 82 -1.70 -26.48 0.41
CA LEU A 82 -0.25 -26.56 0.20
C LEU A 82 0.44 -27.35 1.31
N ARG A 83 0.05 -27.11 2.56
CA ARG A 83 0.65 -27.71 3.77
C ARG A 83 0.19 -29.15 4.02
N CYS A 84 -1.11 -29.40 4.14
CA CYS A 84 -1.64 -30.72 4.55
C CYS A 84 -2.21 -31.57 3.42
N ALA A 85 -2.25 -31.06 2.19
CA ALA A 85 -2.93 -31.68 1.03
C ALA A 85 -4.44 -31.95 1.22
N GLY A 86 -5.02 -31.55 2.36
CA GLY A 86 -6.44 -31.70 2.67
C GLY A 86 -7.36 -30.79 1.85
N PRO A 87 -8.68 -30.96 2.02
CA PRO A 87 -9.68 -30.23 1.25
C PRO A 87 -9.64 -28.73 1.51
N LEU A 88 -10.03 -27.99 0.47
CA LEU A 88 -10.21 -26.54 0.51
C LEU A 88 -11.70 -26.19 0.39
N HIS A 89 -12.09 -25.07 0.97
CA HIS A 89 -13.43 -24.52 0.81
C HIS A 89 -13.35 -23.09 0.28
N THR A 90 -14.34 -22.71 -0.52
CA THR A 90 -14.40 -21.37 -1.10
C THR A 90 -14.86 -20.37 -0.06
N VAL A 91 -14.06 -19.32 0.14
CA VAL A 91 -14.39 -18.17 0.99
C VAL A 91 -14.55 -16.93 0.13
N HIS A 92 -15.53 -16.11 0.49
CA HIS A 92 -15.84 -14.85 -0.17
C HIS A 92 -15.36 -13.69 0.70
N ASN A 93 -14.40 -12.92 0.21
CA ASN A 93 -13.90 -11.73 0.88
C ASN A 93 -14.53 -10.47 0.28
N PRO A 94 -15.00 -9.52 1.11
CA PRO A 94 -15.54 -8.27 0.62
C PRO A 94 -14.45 -7.46 -0.09
N SER A 95 -14.81 -6.87 -1.23
CA SER A 95 -13.97 -5.91 -1.93
C SER A 95 -14.80 -4.74 -2.43
N ARG A 96 -14.12 -3.70 -2.94
CA ARG A 96 -14.75 -2.53 -3.56
C ARG A 96 -15.69 -2.88 -4.72
N TYR A 97 -15.40 -3.95 -5.45
CA TYR A 97 -16.12 -4.32 -6.68
C TYR A 97 -16.97 -5.60 -6.52
N GLY A 98 -17.26 -5.97 -5.28
CA GLY A 98 -18.04 -7.17 -4.94
C GLY A 98 -17.21 -8.21 -4.17
N ALA A 99 -17.74 -9.42 -4.06
CA ALA A 99 -17.06 -10.50 -3.38
C ALA A 99 -15.90 -11.05 -4.22
N SER A 100 -14.69 -11.02 -3.67
CA SER A 100 -13.54 -11.77 -4.18
C SER A 100 -13.53 -13.18 -3.61
N LEU A 101 -12.93 -14.14 -4.32
CA LEU A 101 -12.91 -15.55 -3.94
C LEU A 101 -11.51 -15.97 -3.49
N GLN A 102 -11.43 -16.88 -2.54
CA GLN A 102 -10.21 -17.63 -2.22
C GLN A 102 -10.53 -19.06 -1.79
N LEU A 103 -9.57 -19.97 -1.88
CA LEU A 103 -9.72 -21.36 -1.46
C LEU A 103 -8.95 -21.59 -0.16
N GLU A 104 -9.66 -21.65 0.96
CA GLU A 104 -9.07 -21.78 2.29
C GLU A 104 -8.97 -23.23 2.75
N CYS A 105 -7.86 -23.55 3.43
CA CYS A 105 -7.72 -24.83 4.09
C CYS A 105 -8.66 -24.93 5.30
N THR A 106 -9.40 -26.04 5.40
CA THR A 106 -10.28 -26.33 6.55
C THR A 106 -9.52 -26.41 7.88
N GLN A 107 -8.22 -26.68 7.84
CA GLN A 107 -7.32 -26.69 8.99
C GLN A 107 -6.67 -25.32 9.26
N ARG A 108 -7.08 -24.26 8.54
CA ARG A 108 -6.58 -22.88 8.68
C ARG A 108 -5.07 -22.70 8.47
N HIS A 109 -4.49 -23.55 7.62
CA HIS A 109 -3.08 -23.40 7.24
C HIS A 109 -2.82 -22.17 6.34
N GLY A 110 -3.82 -21.75 5.57
CA GLY A 110 -3.66 -20.70 4.58
C GLY A 110 -4.70 -20.81 3.46
N ALA A 111 -4.51 -20.00 2.42
CA ALA A 111 -5.43 -19.87 1.31
C ALA A 111 -4.69 -19.80 -0.04
N TRP A 112 -5.28 -20.45 -1.05
CA TRP A 112 -4.92 -20.18 -2.44
C TRP A 112 -5.74 -19.04 -3.01
N GLN A 113 -5.08 -18.19 -3.79
CA GLN A 113 -5.70 -17.21 -4.65
C GLN A 113 -5.04 -17.23 -6.02
N SER A 114 -5.84 -17.08 -7.08
CA SER A 114 -5.32 -16.71 -8.39
C SER A 114 -4.89 -15.24 -8.40
N PHE A 115 -4.10 -14.84 -9.39
CA PHE A 115 -3.68 -13.44 -9.53
C PHE A 115 -4.86 -12.47 -9.60
N GLY A 116 -5.89 -12.81 -10.39
CA GLY A 116 -7.11 -12.02 -10.48
C GLY A 116 -7.88 -11.94 -9.16
N GLN A 117 -7.95 -13.05 -8.41
CA GLN A 117 -8.62 -13.11 -7.10
C GLN A 117 -7.93 -12.20 -6.07
N PHE A 118 -6.59 -12.24 -5.99
CA PHE A 118 -5.81 -11.38 -5.10
C PHE A 118 -6.00 -9.89 -5.43
N LEU A 119 -5.89 -9.52 -6.70
CA LEU A 119 -6.09 -8.13 -7.12
C LEU A 119 -7.53 -7.66 -6.85
N HIS A 120 -8.52 -8.55 -7.01
CA HIS A 120 -9.91 -8.23 -6.72
C HIS A 120 -10.11 -8.03 -5.22
N GLN A 121 -9.55 -8.90 -4.36
CA GLN A 121 -9.58 -8.73 -2.91
C GLN A 121 -8.98 -7.37 -2.49
N LYS A 122 -7.90 -6.93 -3.14
CA LYS A 122 -7.29 -5.61 -2.92
C LYS A 122 -8.07 -4.45 -3.54
N GLY A 123 -9.17 -4.71 -4.24
CA GLY A 123 -9.99 -3.70 -4.92
C GLY A 123 -9.24 -2.99 -6.05
N LEU A 124 -8.29 -3.70 -6.68
CA LEU A 124 -7.41 -3.17 -7.73
C LEU A 124 -7.85 -3.56 -9.14
N VAL A 125 -8.81 -4.47 -9.27
CA VAL A 125 -9.40 -4.84 -10.55
C VAL A 125 -10.92 -4.77 -10.46
N ARG A 126 -11.54 -4.43 -11.58
CA ARG A 126 -12.99 -4.49 -11.76
C ARG A 126 -13.33 -5.16 -13.09
N PRO A 127 -14.51 -5.77 -13.23
CA PRO A 127 -14.97 -6.28 -14.51
C PRO A 127 -14.87 -5.22 -15.62
N MET A 128 -14.43 -5.64 -16.81
CA MET A 128 -14.40 -4.77 -17.99
C MET A 128 -15.81 -4.52 -18.48
N ASN A 129 -16.16 -3.25 -18.69
CA ASN A 129 -17.37 -2.88 -19.42
C ASN A 129 -17.11 -2.85 -20.94
N SER A 130 -18.15 -2.62 -21.74
CA SER A 130 -18.04 -2.54 -23.20
C SER A 130 -17.10 -1.43 -23.67
N ALA A 131 -17.09 -0.28 -22.96
CA ALA A 131 -16.21 0.83 -23.29
C ALA A 131 -14.74 0.51 -23.02
N ASP A 132 -14.40 -0.17 -21.91
CA ASP A 132 -13.04 -0.63 -21.62
C ASP A 132 -12.52 -1.54 -22.74
N ARG A 133 -13.36 -2.48 -23.19
CA ARG A 133 -13.02 -3.43 -24.25
C ARG A 133 -12.79 -2.74 -25.59
N HIS A 134 -13.71 -1.85 -25.97
CA HIS A 134 -13.56 -1.08 -27.20
C HIS A 134 -12.28 -0.25 -27.18
N ARG A 135 -12.01 0.44 -26.07
CA ARG A 135 -10.79 1.26 -25.92
C ARG A 135 -9.50 0.44 -25.95
N ALA A 136 -9.49 -0.77 -25.40
CA ALA A 136 -8.29 -1.61 -25.38
C ALA A 136 -7.99 -2.16 -26.77
N LEU A 137 -9.02 -2.58 -27.50
CA LEU A 137 -8.89 -3.01 -28.90
C LEU A 137 -8.42 -1.89 -29.82
N GLN A 138 -8.91 -0.65 -29.64
CA GLN A 138 -8.45 0.49 -30.43
C GLN A 138 -6.97 0.84 -30.17
N ARG A 139 -6.50 0.70 -28.93
CA ARG A 139 -5.14 1.08 -28.53
C ARG A 139 -4.11 0.00 -28.88
N ASP A 140 -4.39 -1.24 -28.48
CA ASP A 140 -3.40 -2.32 -28.48
C ASP A 140 -3.76 -3.46 -29.45
N GLY A 141 -4.94 -3.41 -30.09
CA GLY A 141 -5.41 -4.42 -31.05
C GLY A 141 -5.81 -5.77 -30.42
N ALA A 142 -5.57 -5.95 -29.12
CA ALA A 142 -5.81 -7.20 -28.41
C ALA A 142 -6.33 -6.96 -26.99
N LEU A 143 -7.03 -7.96 -26.45
CA LEU A 143 -7.44 -8.01 -25.05
C LEU A 143 -6.76 -9.20 -24.38
N HIS A 144 -6.32 -9.01 -23.15
CA HIS A 144 -5.67 -10.05 -22.35
C HIS A 144 -6.39 -10.23 -21.01
N CYS A 145 -6.50 -11.48 -20.56
CA CYS A 145 -7.03 -11.80 -19.24
C CYS A 145 -6.04 -11.38 -18.16
N VAL A 146 -6.47 -10.52 -17.22
CA VAL A 146 -5.65 -10.09 -16.07
C VAL A 146 -5.28 -11.24 -15.12
N ASN A 147 -5.97 -12.38 -15.19
CA ASN A 147 -5.60 -13.55 -14.40
C ASN A 147 -4.48 -14.37 -15.07
N CYS A 148 -4.70 -14.82 -16.31
CA CYS A 148 -3.81 -15.79 -16.97
C CYS A 148 -2.93 -15.24 -18.11
N GLY A 149 -3.11 -13.99 -18.53
CA GLY A 149 -2.44 -13.40 -19.70
C GLY A 149 -2.99 -13.84 -21.07
N GLY A 150 -3.85 -14.87 -21.11
CA GLY A 150 -4.43 -15.40 -22.35
C GLY A 150 -5.28 -14.36 -23.10
N GLY A 151 -5.22 -14.40 -24.43
CA GLY A 151 -6.02 -13.55 -25.30
C GLY A 151 -7.52 -13.81 -25.12
N ILE A 152 -8.31 -12.74 -25.11
CA ILE A 152 -9.77 -12.79 -24.99
C ILE A 152 -10.44 -12.01 -26.13
N GLY A 153 -11.61 -12.45 -26.54
CA GLY A 153 -12.44 -11.78 -27.54
C GLY A 153 -13.19 -10.57 -26.98
N GLN A 154 -13.64 -9.69 -27.88
CA GLN A 154 -14.42 -8.50 -27.51
C GLN A 154 -15.72 -8.88 -26.76
N GLY A 155 -16.41 -9.92 -27.21
CA GLY A 155 -17.68 -10.38 -26.64
C GLY A 155 -17.55 -11.35 -25.46
N ASP A 156 -16.34 -11.78 -25.12
CA ASP A 156 -16.14 -12.84 -24.13
C ASP A 156 -16.58 -12.37 -22.73
N THR A 157 -17.55 -13.06 -22.15
CA THR A 157 -18.01 -12.83 -20.77
C THR A 157 -17.13 -13.51 -19.74
N VAL A 158 -16.41 -14.57 -20.14
CA VAL A 158 -15.40 -15.30 -19.38
C VAL A 158 -14.19 -15.60 -20.26
N CYS A 159 -13.00 -15.66 -19.66
CA CYS A 159 -11.80 -16.09 -20.35
C CYS A 159 -11.88 -17.59 -20.68
N SER A 160 -11.76 -17.95 -21.95
CA SER A 160 -11.78 -19.36 -22.41
C SER A 160 -10.64 -20.22 -21.85
N TRP A 161 -9.54 -19.60 -21.40
CA TRP A 161 -8.36 -20.30 -20.89
C TRP A 161 -8.43 -20.66 -19.40
N CYS A 162 -8.98 -19.77 -18.58
CA CYS A 162 -8.96 -19.93 -17.11
C CYS A 162 -10.31 -19.68 -16.44
N GLY A 163 -11.38 -19.41 -17.21
CA GLY A 163 -12.72 -19.13 -16.70
C GLY A 163 -12.89 -17.80 -15.96
N SER A 164 -11.84 -17.00 -15.83
CA SER A 164 -11.90 -15.71 -15.12
C SER A 164 -12.71 -14.68 -15.90
N VAL A 165 -13.49 -13.86 -15.18
CA VAL A 165 -14.17 -12.70 -15.77
C VAL A 165 -13.14 -11.70 -16.28
N PRO A 166 -13.22 -11.23 -17.53
CA PRO A 166 -12.35 -10.16 -18.02
C PRO A 166 -12.43 -8.91 -17.14
N ALA A 167 -11.28 -8.42 -16.71
CA ALA A 167 -11.16 -7.29 -15.79
C ALA A 167 -10.07 -6.31 -16.23
N VAL A 168 -10.24 -5.03 -15.91
CA VAL A 168 -9.17 -4.01 -16.03
C VAL A 168 -8.49 -3.80 -14.68
N VAL A 169 -7.21 -3.46 -14.71
CA VAL A 169 -6.47 -3.02 -13.51
C VAL A 169 -6.65 -1.52 -13.35
N ASP A 170 -7.02 -1.06 -12.16
CA ASP A 170 -7.09 0.35 -11.79
C ASP A 170 -5.70 0.82 -11.31
N VAL A 171 -4.98 1.50 -12.20
CA VAL A 171 -3.59 1.92 -11.99
C VAL A 171 -3.50 3.02 -10.94
N ALA A 172 -4.46 3.94 -10.93
CA ALA A 172 -4.50 5.02 -9.95
C ALA A 172 -4.77 4.47 -8.54
N ARG A 173 -5.67 3.49 -8.40
CA ARG A 173 -5.89 2.76 -7.14
C ARG A 173 -4.69 1.92 -6.75
N LEU A 174 -4.02 1.27 -7.70
CA LEU A 174 -2.78 0.55 -7.43
C LEU A 174 -1.74 1.52 -6.84
N ALA A 175 -1.50 2.67 -7.48
CA ALA A 175 -0.57 3.68 -6.96
C ALA A 175 -0.93 4.13 -5.53
N LEU A 176 -2.22 4.38 -5.24
CA LEU A 176 -2.67 4.67 -3.87
C LEU A 176 -2.47 3.51 -2.89
N ALA A 177 -2.69 2.27 -3.31
CA ALA A 177 -2.49 1.09 -2.47
C ALA A 177 -1.01 0.83 -2.17
N LEU A 178 -0.13 1.23 -3.08
CA LEU A 178 1.32 1.22 -2.85
C LEU A 178 1.77 2.27 -1.83
N ASP A 179 1.04 3.37 -1.72
CA ASP A 179 1.39 4.49 -0.85
C ASP A 179 0.20 5.01 -0.03
N PRO A 180 -0.32 4.21 0.92
CA PRO A 180 -1.51 4.59 1.69
C PRO A 180 -1.29 5.82 2.57
N GLU A 181 -0.03 6.14 2.90
CA GLU A 181 0.33 7.30 3.70
C GLU A 181 0.60 8.55 2.87
N GLY A 182 0.73 8.39 1.56
CA GLY A 182 0.94 9.49 0.64
C GLY A 182 2.35 10.09 0.70
N ALA A 183 3.36 9.27 0.96
CA ALA A 183 4.77 9.63 0.85
C ALA A 183 5.16 10.10 -0.56
N THR A 184 4.55 9.50 -1.56
CA THR A 184 4.72 9.74 -2.99
C THR A 184 3.71 10.75 -3.55
N ARG A 185 2.88 11.41 -2.72
CA ARG A 185 1.92 12.44 -3.17
C ARG A 185 2.53 13.53 -4.06
N GLN A 186 3.82 13.83 -3.89
CA GLN A 186 4.55 14.82 -4.68
C GLN A 186 5.12 14.26 -6.01
N HIS A 187 5.08 12.94 -6.19
CA HIS A 187 5.55 12.27 -7.40
C HIS A 187 4.69 12.66 -8.61
N ALA A 188 5.31 12.66 -9.79
CA ALA A 188 4.69 13.10 -11.04
C ALA A 188 3.35 12.42 -11.34
N VAL A 189 3.22 11.16 -10.93
CA VAL A 189 2.01 10.32 -11.08
C VAL A 189 0.78 10.93 -10.37
N HIS A 190 0.95 11.87 -9.42
CA HIS A 190 -0.10 12.40 -8.57
C HIS A 190 -0.36 13.92 -8.69
N ARG A 191 0.23 14.62 -9.67
CA ARG A 191 0.58 16.05 -9.52
C ARG A 191 -0.51 17.14 -9.63
N GLN A 192 -1.83 16.89 -9.61
CA GLN A 192 -2.84 17.97 -9.50
C GLN A 192 -4.08 17.54 -8.71
N ARG A 193 -4.86 18.48 -8.14
CA ARG A 193 -6.13 18.23 -7.39
C ARG A 193 -7.33 18.76 -8.18
N GLY A 194 -8.45 18.04 -8.14
CA GLY A 194 -9.74 18.47 -8.67
C GLY A 194 -10.89 18.25 -7.68
N GLU A 195 -11.92 19.10 -7.75
CA GLU A 195 -13.13 19.04 -6.92
C GLU A 195 -14.13 17.97 -7.41
N ALA A 196 -15.02 17.54 -6.52
CA ALA A 196 -15.69 16.23 -6.55
C ALA A 196 -16.95 16.14 -7.44
N GLY A 197 -17.05 15.04 -8.20
CA GLY A 197 -18.21 14.57 -8.96
C GLY A 197 -17.95 13.16 -9.53
N ALA A 198 -18.98 12.44 -9.98
CA ALA A 198 -18.99 10.98 -10.21
C ALA A 198 -17.77 10.38 -10.94
N LEU A 199 -17.30 9.21 -10.44
CA LEU A 199 -16.03 8.53 -10.74
C LEU A 199 -14.81 9.47 -10.67
N SER A 200 -14.35 9.73 -9.45
CA SER A 200 -13.13 10.52 -9.25
C SER A 200 -11.88 9.75 -9.66
N CYS A 201 -10.98 10.41 -10.40
CA CYS A 201 -9.62 9.94 -10.63
C CYS A 201 -8.95 9.68 -9.27
N ALA A 202 -8.44 8.47 -9.01
CA ALA A 202 -7.78 8.16 -7.75
C ALA A 202 -6.44 8.92 -7.55
N ALA A 203 -5.86 9.52 -8.61
CA ALA A 203 -4.67 10.35 -8.48
C ALA A 203 -5.00 11.80 -8.07
N CYS A 204 -5.94 12.47 -8.75
CA CYS A 204 -6.22 13.89 -8.54
C CYS A 204 -7.56 14.22 -7.88
N GLY A 205 -8.49 13.26 -7.80
CA GLY A 205 -9.85 13.48 -7.30
C GLY A 205 -10.85 14.03 -8.32
N ALA A 206 -10.41 14.43 -9.51
CA ALA A 206 -11.29 15.02 -10.53
C ALA A 206 -12.31 14.02 -11.06
N ALA A 207 -13.57 14.46 -11.18
CA ALA A 207 -14.64 13.70 -11.81
C ALA A 207 -14.25 13.29 -13.24
N GLN A 208 -14.52 12.03 -13.60
CA GLN A 208 -14.23 11.51 -14.93
C GLN A 208 -15.53 11.21 -15.68
N PRO A 209 -15.60 11.52 -16.98
CA PRO A 209 -16.75 11.13 -17.78
C PRO A 209 -16.90 9.60 -17.76
N ALA A 210 -18.14 9.10 -17.81
CA ALA A 210 -18.41 7.66 -17.80
C ALA A 210 -17.78 6.94 -19.01
N GLU A 211 -17.66 7.62 -20.14
CA GLU A 211 -16.92 7.18 -21.34
C GLU A 211 -15.42 7.54 -21.33
N GLY A 212 -14.90 8.10 -20.23
CA GLY A 212 -13.53 8.61 -20.11
C GLY A 212 -12.43 7.66 -20.58
N GLY A 213 -11.36 8.26 -21.12
CA GLY A 213 -10.22 7.53 -21.67
C GLY A 213 -9.39 6.80 -20.62
N TRP A 214 -8.31 6.15 -21.07
CA TRP A 214 -7.35 5.49 -20.18
C TRP A 214 -6.59 6.44 -19.25
N ALA A 215 -6.64 7.74 -19.53
CA ALA A 215 -6.00 8.79 -18.76
C ALA A 215 -7.04 9.77 -18.20
N CYS A 216 -6.74 10.32 -17.03
CA CYS A 216 -7.51 11.37 -16.41
C CYS A 216 -7.52 12.61 -17.30
N THR A 217 -8.68 13.15 -17.61
CA THR A 217 -8.81 14.37 -18.43
C THR A 217 -8.25 15.62 -17.76
N SER A 218 -8.10 15.60 -16.43
CA SER A 218 -7.60 16.74 -15.65
C SER A 218 -6.11 16.68 -15.36
N CYS A 219 -5.57 15.51 -14.98
CA CYS A 219 -4.16 15.38 -14.57
C CYS A 219 -3.32 14.47 -15.47
N GLY A 220 -3.93 13.84 -16.49
CA GLY A 220 -3.25 12.90 -17.39
C GLY A 220 -2.86 11.55 -16.78
N ALA A 221 -3.15 11.30 -15.50
CA ALA A 221 -2.81 10.04 -14.85
C ALA A 221 -3.52 8.85 -15.50
N THR A 222 -2.79 7.76 -15.74
CA THR A 222 -3.36 6.50 -16.21
C THR A 222 -4.36 5.97 -15.16
N LEU A 223 -5.63 5.85 -15.55
CA LEU A 223 -6.73 5.42 -14.69
C LEU A 223 -6.82 3.89 -14.65
N THR A 224 -6.95 3.27 -15.81
CA THR A 224 -7.07 1.83 -15.97
C THR A 224 -6.16 1.33 -17.09
N VAL A 225 -5.82 0.05 -17.11
CA VAL A 225 -5.13 -0.59 -18.24
C VAL A 225 -5.58 -2.04 -18.44
N PRO A 226 -5.55 -2.56 -19.68
CA PRO A 226 -5.89 -3.95 -19.99
C PRO A 226 -4.66 -4.86 -19.80
N GLY A 227 -4.23 -5.08 -18.55
CA GLY A 227 -3.18 -6.07 -18.27
C GLY A 227 -2.24 -5.71 -17.13
N LEU A 228 -1.69 -6.73 -16.49
CA LEU A 228 -0.87 -6.55 -15.29
C LEU A 228 0.53 -6.03 -15.60
N ALA A 229 1.15 -6.44 -16.71
CA ALA A 229 2.47 -5.98 -17.10
C ALA A 229 2.50 -4.47 -17.39
N GLU A 230 1.49 -3.95 -18.10
CA GLU A 230 1.35 -2.51 -18.31
C GLU A 230 1.04 -1.79 -16.99
N ALA A 231 0.14 -2.32 -16.16
CA ALA A 231 -0.15 -1.72 -14.86
C ALA A 231 1.10 -1.59 -14.00
N HIS A 232 1.92 -2.64 -13.93
CA HIS A 232 3.18 -2.64 -13.21
C HIS A 232 4.15 -1.60 -13.78
N ARG A 233 4.32 -1.51 -15.12
CA ARG A 233 5.18 -0.49 -15.74
C ARG A 233 4.82 0.92 -15.30
N GLN A 234 3.53 1.25 -15.31
CA GLN A 234 3.02 2.58 -14.95
C GLN A 234 3.34 2.98 -13.51
N VAL A 235 3.37 2.02 -12.57
CA VAL A 235 3.65 2.29 -11.15
C VAL A 235 5.10 1.99 -10.72
N SER A 236 5.87 1.28 -11.55
CA SER A 236 7.23 0.84 -11.20
C SER A 236 8.18 1.98 -10.81
N ALA A 237 7.99 3.17 -11.41
CA ALA A 237 8.75 4.38 -11.11
C ALA A 237 8.60 4.85 -9.65
N LEU A 238 7.53 4.46 -8.95
CA LEU A 238 7.32 4.78 -7.53
C LEU A 238 8.27 3.97 -6.61
N GLY A 239 8.83 2.87 -7.10
CA GLY A 239 9.58 1.89 -6.30
C GLY A 239 10.70 2.49 -5.43
N PRO A 240 11.62 3.32 -5.96
CA PRO A 240 12.66 3.94 -5.15
C PRO A 240 12.11 4.82 -4.02
N ALA A 241 11.10 5.65 -4.30
CA ALA A 241 10.47 6.53 -3.31
C ALA A 241 9.74 5.73 -2.22
N LEU A 242 9.06 4.65 -2.59
CA LEU A 242 8.39 3.74 -1.66
C LEU A 242 9.37 3.05 -0.71
N ARG A 243 10.52 2.58 -1.22
CA ARG A 243 11.57 1.97 -0.39
C ARG A 243 12.20 2.98 0.56
N ALA A 244 12.57 4.15 0.06
CA ALA A 244 13.11 5.22 0.89
C ALA A 244 12.14 5.60 2.02
N HIS A 245 10.84 5.68 1.73
CA HIS A 245 9.82 5.94 2.75
C HIS A 245 9.68 4.81 3.78
N ALA A 246 9.77 3.55 3.35
CA ALA A 246 9.69 2.39 4.24
C ALA A 246 10.88 2.33 5.22
N GLU A 247 12.08 2.69 4.77
CA GLU A 247 13.28 2.79 5.61
C GLU A 247 13.22 4.01 6.54
N ARG A 248 12.82 5.17 5.98
CA ARG A 248 12.71 6.42 6.71
C ARG A 248 11.44 7.16 6.29
N PRO A 249 10.42 7.24 7.15
CA PRO A 249 9.19 7.94 6.83
C PRO A 249 9.45 9.37 6.40
N ALA A 250 8.70 9.82 5.38
CA ALA A 250 8.85 11.14 4.79
C ALA A 250 8.48 12.21 5.83
N PRO A 251 9.18 13.36 5.89
CA PRO A 251 8.96 14.36 6.94
C PRO A 251 7.51 14.83 7.06
N HIS A 252 6.81 15.06 5.94
CA HIS A 252 5.41 15.48 5.96
C HIS A 252 4.48 14.39 6.53
N VAL A 253 4.77 13.11 6.25
CA VAL A 253 4.02 12.00 6.83
C VAL A 253 4.24 11.94 8.34
N VAL A 254 5.47 12.11 8.81
CA VAL A 254 5.78 12.16 10.25
C VAL A 254 5.05 13.33 10.91
N GLN A 255 5.09 14.51 10.31
CA GLN A 255 4.36 15.70 10.80
C GLN A 255 2.86 15.45 10.88
N GLU A 256 2.24 14.88 9.84
CA GLU A 256 0.82 14.53 9.82
C GLU A 256 0.45 13.46 10.86
N ARG A 257 1.32 12.48 11.11
CA ARG A 257 1.13 11.46 12.16
C ARG A 257 1.17 12.10 13.55
N LEU A 258 2.15 12.95 13.81
CA LEU A 258 2.29 13.68 15.08
C LEU A 258 1.09 14.61 15.32
N ALA A 259 0.68 15.37 14.29
CA ALA A 259 -0.48 16.25 14.36
C ALA A 259 -1.78 15.49 14.71
N ARG A 260 -1.97 14.28 14.17
CA ARG A 260 -3.12 13.42 14.50
C ARG A 260 -3.09 12.90 15.94
N GLN A 261 -1.90 12.68 16.51
CA GLN A 261 -1.74 12.19 17.89
C GLN A 261 -1.80 13.31 18.94
N GLN A 262 -1.46 14.55 18.54
CA GLN A 262 -1.38 15.72 19.42
C GLN A 262 -2.60 15.89 20.35
N PRO A 263 -3.86 15.80 19.88
CA PRO A 263 -5.02 16.03 20.74
C PRO A 263 -5.19 14.95 21.81
N ALA A 264 -4.84 13.69 21.51
CA ALA A 264 -4.92 12.60 22.48
C ALA A 264 -3.86 12.74 23.58
N LEU A 265 -2.63 13.08 23.18
CA LEU A 265 -1.53 13.36 24.11
C LEU A 265 -1.86 14.56 25.00
N GLN A 266 -2.46 15.62 24.44
CA GLN A 266 -2.89 16.78 25.22
C GLN A 266 -3.90 16.40 26.30
N ARG A 267 -4.94 15.63 25.94
CA ARG A 267 -5.93 15.12 26.93
C ARG A 267 -5.27 14.29 28.03
N GLN A 268 -4.28 13.48 27.70
CA GLN A 268 -3.55 12.70 28.69
C GLN A 268 -2.73 13.57 29.65
N ARG A 269 -2.06 14.61 29.13
CA ARG A 269 -1.32 15.59 29.94
C ARG A 269 -2.23 16.38 30.86
N ASP A 270 -3.39 16.80 30.36
CA ASP A 270 -4.38 17.55 31.15
C ASP A 270 -4.93 16.69 32.29
N ARG A 271 -5.27 15.42 32.02
CA ARG A 271 -5.67 14.46 33.08
C ARG A 271 -4.55 14.21 34.09
N ALA A 272 -3.30 14.07 33.64
CA ALA A 272 -2.17 13.89 34.54
C ALA A 272 -1.97 15.12 35.45
N ARG A 273 -2.15 16.34 34.92
CA ARG A 273 -2.12 17.58 35.69
C ARG A 273 -3.26 17.65 36.71
N GLU A 274 -4.46 17.20 36.35
CA GLU A 274 -5.60 17.14 37.25
C GLU A 274 -5.37 16.15 38.39
N MET A 275 -4.95 14.91 38.09
CA MET A 275 -4.59 13.91 39.10
C MET A 275 -3.47 14.41 40.02
N GLN A 276 -2.47 15.12 39.48
CA GLN A 276 -1.41 15.71 40.30
C GLN A 276 -1.97 16.78 41.26
N LYS A 277 -2.86 17.65 40.78
CA LYS A 277 -3.53 18.65 41.62
C LYS A 277 -4.36 18.01 42.74
N GLU A 278 -5.07 16.92 42.45
CA GLU A 278 -5.82 16.16 43.44
C GLU A 278 -4.89 15.52 44.48
N ALA A 279 -3.79 14.90 44.05
CA ALA A 279 -2.80 14.30 44.93
C ALA A 279 -2.10 15.34 45.82
N ASP A 280 -1.74 16.50 45.27
CA ASP A 280 -1.14 17.62 46.01
C ASP A 280 -2.11 18.15 47.08
N ARG A 281 -3.41 18.28 46.75
CA ARG A 281 -4.46 18.65 47.71
C ARG A 281 -4.61 17.62 48.82
N ALA A 282 -4.63 16.33 48.49
CA ALA A 282 -4.79 15.24 49.45
C ALA A 282 -3.58 15.09 50.38
N SER A 283 -2.37 15.39 49.89
CA SER A 283 -1.11 15.27 50.66
C SER A 283 -0.70 16.56 51.38
N GLY A 284 -1.45 17.66 51.23
CA GLY A 284 -1.11 18.97 51.79
C GLY A 284 0.15 19.58 51.17
N ARG A 285 0.62 19.05 50.04
CA ARG A 285 1.85 19.49 49.37
C ARG A 285 1.51 20.71 48.51
N VAL A 286 2.13 21.86 48.81
CA VAL A 286 1.99 23.05 47.95
C VAL A 286 2.84 22.81 46.70
N PRO A 287 2.27 22.85 45.48
CA PRO A 287 3.05 22.67 44.26
C PRO A 287 4.13 23.76 44.17
N PRO A 288 5.35 23.42 43.71
CA PRO A 288 6.40 24.43 43.52
C PRO A 288 5.86 25.49 42.55
N LYS A 289 5.89 26.75 43.00
CA LYS A 289 5.47 27.91 42.20
C LYS A 289 6.21 27.85 40.87
N GLU A 290 5.45 27.77 39.77
CA GLU A 290 5.97 27.88 38.40
C GLU A 290 6.87 29.12 38.41
N ARG A 291 8.19 28.94 38.26
CA ARG A 291 9.12 30.07 38.18
C ARG A 291 8.81 30.74 36.86
N ASP A 292 7.90 31.71 36.90
CA ASP A 292 7.76 32.73 35.87
C ASP A 292 9.17 33.28 35.63
N GLY A 293 9.73 32.90 34.48
CA GLY A 293 11.08 33.23 34.04
C GLY A 293 11.18 34.70 33.67
N TRP A 294 10.99 35.57 34.66
CA TRP A 294 11.10 37.02 34.52
C TRP A 294 12.20 37.57 35.42
N PHE A 295 13.37 36.93 35.37
CA PHE A 295 14.63 37.52 35.81
C PHE A 295 15.74 37.15 34.80
N ASP A 296 16.26 38.22 34.18
CA ASP A 296 17.63 38.39 33.66
C ASP A 296 18.05 37.74 32.33
N ILE A 297 17.39 38.11 31.21
CA ILE A 297 18.06 38.09 29.89
C ILE A 297 18.45 39.52 29.45
N GLU A 298 17.63 40.52 29.73
CA GLU A 298 17.95 41.93 29.41
C GLU A 298 19.09 42.50 30.27
N MET A 299 19.13 42.17 31.57
CA MET A 299 20.22 42.59 32.46
C MET A 299 21.57 41.95 32.08
N ILE A 300 21.56 40.71 31.58
CA ILE A 300 22.77 40.05 31.05
C ILE A 300 23.20 40.71 29.74
N GLY A 301 22.25 41.02 28.84
CA GLY A 301 22.52 41.75 27.59
C GLY A 301 23.17 43.12 27.83
N MET A 302 22.60 43.92 28.73
CA MET A 302 23.15 45.23 29.08
C MET A 302 24.53 45.15 29.74
N ALA A 303 24.77 44.17 30.61
CA ALA A 303 26.08 43.97 31.24
C ALA A 303 27.16 43.56 30.21
N VAL A 304 26.81 42.70 29.25
CA VAL A 304 27.72 42.27 28.17
C VAL A 304 28.06 43.43 27.23
N ASP A 305 27.09 44.28 26.92
CA ASP A 305 27.33 45.44 26.06
C ASP A 305 28.16 46.54 26.76
N LEU A 306 27.96 46.74 28.07
CA LEU A 306 28.78 47.64 28.88
C LEU A 306 30.24 47.16 28.96
N LEU A 307 30.46 45.86 29.16
CA LEU A 307 31.79 45.24 29.17
C LEU A 307 32.48 45.35 27.79
N ARG A 308 31.73 45.17 26.69
CA ARG A 308 32.24 45.37 25.33
C ARG A 308 32.55 46.84 25.02
N TRP A 309 31.81 47.77 25.60
CA TRP A 309 32.07 49.20 25.45
C TRP A 309 33.32 49.62 26.24
N LEU A 310 33.44 49.19 27.50
CA LEU A 310 34.62 49.43 28.32
C LEU A 310 35.89 48.80 27.71
N GLY A 311 35.81 47.57 27.20
CA GLY A 311 36.92 46.93 26.51
C GLY A 311 37.39 47.68 25.26
N ARG A 312 36.46 48.27 24.50
CA ARG A 312 36.79 49.12 23.33
C ARG A 312 37.42 50.46 23.71
N LEU A 313 37.08 51.00 24.88
CA LEU A 313 37.65 52.24 25.41
C LEU A 313 39.10 52.02 25.89
N VAL A 314 39.37 50.92 26.59
CA VAL A 314 40.71 50.54 27.03
C VAL A 314 41.63 50.24 25.84
N PHE A 315 41.13 49.58 24.79
CA PHE A 315 41.92 49.29 23.59
C PHE A 315 42.29 50.55 22.78
N ARG A 316 41.46 51.61 22.83
CA ARG A 316 41.75 52.90 22.17
C ARG A 316 42.70 53.82 22.94
N LEU A 317 42.92 53.56 24.23
CA LEU A 317 43.84 54.31 25.07
C LEU A 317 45.25 53.69 25.12
N TRP A 318 45.43 52.53 24.48
CA TRP A 318 46.68 51.75 24.47
C TRP A 318 47.28 51.54 23.08
N HIS A 319 46.82 52.34 22.11
CA HIS A 319 47.35 52.48 20.75
C HIS A 319 47.41 53.95 20.37
#